data_AF-A0A1H7NNB4-F1
#
_entry.id   AF-A0A1H7NNB4-F1
#
_cell.length_a   1.000
_cell.length_b   1.000
_cell.length_c   1.000
_cell.angle_alpha   90.00
_cell.angle_beta   90.00
_cell.angle_gamma   90.00
#
_symmetry.space_group_name_H-M   'P 1'
#
loop_
_entity.id
_entity.type
_entity.pdbx_description
1 polymer ?
#
loop_
_entity_poly.entity_id
_entity_poly.type
_entity_poly.pdbx_seq_one_letter_code
_entity_poly.pdbx_strand_id
1 'polypeptide(L)'
;MRTRKSGKRVLTAVVGAMVAATVLVAAGSSAATADTTPHGIVHFAGFTDNDGAGESVILTGALGDFGTAVSINPDGSVSADHAGQQSLVLSQGGFRIDFTALDHKLIAALRTHPVNPHSCAGHVTVSGTAPVVPGSGAGAYQGLSGSFQLTITLDELVPQTQCDWTGTMLKQSIMVIGSGDLSISGH
;
A
#
# COMPACT_ATOMS: atom_id res chain seq x y z
N MET A 1 -4.69 -66.86 -42.04
CA MET A 1 -4.86 -67.44 -43.38
C MET A 1 -4.39 -66.42 -44.43
N ARG A 2 -3.40 -66.81 -45.26
CA ARG A 2 -2.79 -66.13 -46.44
C ARG A 2 -1.96 -64.84 -46.17
N THR A 3 -0.62 -64.86 -46.10
CA THR A 3 0.48 -65.08 -47.07
C THR A 3 0.85 -63.88 -47.98
N ARG A 4 2.08 -63.35 -47.74
CA ARG A 4 3.17 -62.88 -48.66
C ARG A 4 2.80 -61.86 -49.78
N LYS A 5 3.62 -60.89 -50.20
CA LYS A 5 5.05 -60.95 -50.65
C LYS A 5 5.47 -59.49 -50.99
N SER A 6 6.51 -58.92 -50.39
CA SER A 6 7.87 -58.74 -50.94
C SER A 6 7.99 -57.99 -52.29
N GLY A 7 8.66 -56.84 -52.27
CA GLY A 7 9.22 -56.15 -53.44
C GLY A 7 10.45 -55.33 -53.03
N LYS A 8 11.63 -55.96 -53.06
CA LYS A 8 12.95 -55.30 -52.94
C LYS A 8 13.28 -54.56 -54.24
N ARG A 9 13.81 -53.33 -54.15
CA ARG A 9 14.91 -52.88 -55.01
C ARG A 9 15.90 -52.02 -54.19
N VAL A 10 17.14 -52.46 -54.29
CA VAL A 10 18.39 -51.91 -53.75
C VAL A 10 18.99 -50.95 -54.78
N LEU A 11 19.72 -49.92 -54.32
CA LEU A 11 20.92 -49.27 -54.89
C LEU A 11 21.01 -47.87 -54.22
N THR A 12 22.12 -47.27 -53.80
CA THR A 12 23.54 -47.62 -53.63
C THR A 12 24.09 -46.60 -52.63
N ALA A 13 25.08 -46.97 -51.83
CA ALA A 13 25.76 -46.11 -50.86
C ALA A 13 26.52 -44.94 -51.50
N VAL A 14 26.59 -43.81 -50.79
CA VAL A 14 27.79 -42.96 -50.76
C VAL A 14 28.13 -42.67 -49.29
N VAL A 15 29.30 -43.13 -48.90
CA VAL A 15 29.99 -42.81 -47.66
C VAL A 15 30.53 -41.39 -47.77
N GLY A 16 30.22 -40.55 -46.78
CA GLY A 16 30.84 -39.23 -46.61
C GLY A 16 30.96 -38.94 -45.12
N ALA A 17 32.08 -39.35 -44.54
CA ALA A 17 32.46 -38.96 -43.20
C ALA A 17 32.92 -37.49 -43.21
N MET A 18 32.24 -36.63 -42.46
CA MET A 18 32.80 -35.37 -41.97
C MET A 18 32.58 -35.29 -40.48
N VAL A 19 33.67 -35.48 -39.73
CA VAL A 19 33.80 -35.08 -38.33
C VAL A 19 33.91 -33.56 -38.33
N ALA A 20 32.90 -32.88 -37.80
CA ALA A 20 33.01 -31.48 -37.39
C ALA A 20 32.39 -31.36 -36.00
N ALA A 21 33.27 -31.25 -35.01
CA ALA A 21 32.93 -30.97 -33.63
C ALA A 21 32.30 -29.58 -33.54
N THR A 22 30.97 -29.52 -33.46
CA THR A 22 30.27 -28.30 -33.04
C THR A 22 30.37 -28.18 -31.52
N VAL A 23 31.20 -27.23 -31.09
CA VAL A 23 31.28 -26.68 -29.75
C VAL A 23 29.86 -26.40 -29.24
N LEU A 24 29.45 -27.06 -28.15
CA LEU A 24 28.32 -26.59 -27.36
C LEU A 24 28.72 -25.24 -26.76
N VAL A 25 28.31 -24.15 -27.40
CA VAL A 25 28.22 -22.86 -26.72
C VAL A 25 27.04 -23.01 -25.76
N ALA A 26 27.32 -23.48 -24.54
CA ALA A 26 26.47 -23.21 -23.41
C ALA A 26 26.53 -21.69 -23.20
N ALA A 27 25.70 -20.96 -23.94
CA ALA A 27 25.34 -19.61 -23.59
C ALA A 27 24.60 -19.71 -22.25
N GLY A 28 25.38 -19.67 -21.17
CA GLY A 28 24.86 -19.41 -19.84
C GLY A 28 24.14 -18.08 -19.92
N SER A 29 22.84 -18.14 -20.18
CA SER A 29 21.95 -17.05 -19.87
C SER A 29 21.94 -17.00 -18.34
N SER A 30 22.92 -16.29 -17.76
CA SER A 30 22.72 -15.67 -16.47
C SER A 30 21.58 -14.69 -16.68
N ALA A 31 20.34 -15.20 -16.61
CA ALA A 31 19.21 -14.37 -16.24
C ALA A 31 19.64 -13.77 -14.90
N ALA A 32 20.07 -12.52 -14.93
CA ALA A 32 20.05 -11.73 -13.73
C ALA A 32 18.60 -11.82 -13.26
N THR A 33 18.36 -12.59 -12.22
CA THR A 33 17.18 -12.40 -11.38
C THR A 33 17.37 -11.00 -10.84
N ALA A 34 16.91 -10.00 -11.59
CA ALA A 34 16.67 -8.70 -11.03
C ALA A 34 15.79 -8.99 -9.82
N ASP A 35 16.33 -8.71 -8.65
CA ASP A 35 15.59 -8.73 -7.40
C ASP A 35 14.54 -7.63 -7.57
N THR A 36 13.40 -7.98 -8.18
CA THR A 36 12.29 -7.06 -8.41
C THR A 36 11.54 -6.91 -7.10
N THR A 37 12.27 -6.54 -6.04
CA THR A 37 11.71 -5.92 -4.85
C THR A 37 10.85 -4.76 -5.36
N PRO A 38 9.51 -4.82 -5.23
CA PRO A 38 8.67 -3.69 -5.57
C PRO A 38 9.15 -2.47 -4.77
N HIS A 39 9.62 -1.45 -5.48
CA HIS A 39 10.10 -0.19 -4.92
C HIS A 39 9.53 0.97 -5.73
N GLY A 40 9.14 2.03 -5.03
CA GLY A 40 8.81 3.30 -5.64
C GLY A 40 7.74 4.09 -4.91
N ILE A 41 7.30 5.16 -5.58
CA ILE A 41 6.34 6.10 -5.02
C ILE A 41 4.94 5.50 -5.00
N VAL A 42 4.34 5.50 -3.81
CA VAL A 42 2.96 5.12 -3.55
C VAL A 42 2.19 6.35 -3.10
N HIS A 43 1.06 6.62 -3.75
CA HIS A 43 0.12 7.66 -3.36
C HIS A 43 -0.93 7.09 -2.42
N PHE A 44 -1.21 7.84 -1.36
CA PHE A 44 -2.18 7.50 -0.32
C PHE A 44 -3.36 8.47 -0.40
N ALA A 45 -4.58 7.94 -0.40
CA ALA A 45 -5.79 8.70 -0.21
C ALA A 45 -6.70 7.98 0.80
N GLY A 46 -7.00 8.66 1.89
CA GLY A 46 -7.84 8.21 2.98
C GLY A 46 -9.00 9.16 3.23
N PHE A 47 -10.18 8.64 3.54
CA PHE A 47 -11.38 9.42 3.80
C PHE A 47 -12.28 8.79 4.88
N THR A 48 -12.77 9.63 5.80
CA THR A 48 -13.88 9.32 6.70
C THR A 48 -14.74 10.57 6.93
N ASP A 49 -16.02 10.37 7.20
CA ASP A 49 -16.99 11.44 7.54
C ASP A 49 -17.35 11.45 9.04
N ASN A 50 -16.61 10.70 9.86
CA ASN A 50 -16.79 10.59 11.30
C ASN A 50 -15.49 10.17 12.01
N ASP A 51 -15.44 10.34 13.34
CA ASP A 51 -14.35 9.89 14.22
C ASP A 51 -14.39 8.39 14.53
N GLY A 52 -15.26 7.62 13.89
CA GLY A 52 -15.35 6.19 14.10
C GLY A 52 -14.25 5.41 13.37
N ALA A 53 -14.25 4.10 13.59
CA ALA A 53 -13.41 3.17 12.83
C ALA A 53 -13.93 3.04 11.38
N GLY A 54 -13.00 2.80 10.43
CA GLY A 54 -13.36 2.40 9.06
C GLY A 54 -13.11 3.46 8.00
N GLU A 55 -12.06 4.27 8.15
CA GLU A 55 -11.58 5.16 7.09
C GLU A 55 -11.39 4.37 5.79
N SER A 56 -11.93 4.84 4.67
CA SER A 56 -11.71 4.23 3.36
C SER A 56 -10.33 4.62 2.84
N VAL A 57 -9.53 3.67 2.36
CA VAL A 57 -8.17 3.90 1.88
C VAL A 57 -8.00 3.38 0.45
N ILE A 58 -7.33 4.17 -0.37
CA ILE A 58 -6.87 3.80 -1.72
C ILE A 58 -5.37 4.08 -1.82
N LEU A 59 -4.63 3.07 -2.28
CA LEU A 59 -3.23 3.17 -2.66
C LEU A 59 -3.10 3.10 -4.18
N THR A 60 -2.27 3.98 -4.76
CA THR A 60 -1.95 3.96 -6.20
C THR A 60 -0.47 4.26 -6.46
N GLY A 61 0.01 4.06 -7.69
CA GLY A 61 1.42 4.25 -8.04
C GLY A 61 2.16 2.92 -8.08
N ALA A 62 3.31 2.83 -7.40
CA ALA A 62 4.12 1.61 -7.34
C ALA A 62 3.39 0.43 -6.68
N LEU A 63 2.44 0.72 -5.77
CA LEU A 63 1.50 -0.23 -5.18
C LEU A 63 0.08 0.24 -5.48
N GLY A 64 -0.79 -0.69 -5.88
CA GLY A 64 -2.19 -0.41 -6.19
C GLY A 64 -3.10 -1.34 -5.39
N ASP A 65 -3.88 -0.79 -4.46
CA ASP A 65 -4.79 -1.55 -3.60
C ASP A 65 -5.82 -0.61 -2.95
N PHE A 66 -6.81 -1.18 -2.26
CA PHE A 66 -7.84 -0.44 -1.54
C PHE A 66 -8.34 -1.24 -0.35
N GLY A 67 -8.96 -0.55 0.60
CA GLY A 67 -9.57 -1.18 1.76
C GLY A 67 -9.92 -0.16 2.83
N THR A 68 -9.66 -0.49 4.09
CA THR A 68 -10.01 0.37 5.22
C THR A 68 -8.84 0.56 6.18
N ALA A 69 -8.83 1.66 6.91
CA ALA A 69 -7.96 1.89 8.06
C ALA A 69 -8.76 2.03 9.35
N VAL A 70 -8.14 1.59 10.44
CA VAL A 70 -8.64 1.77 11.81
C VAL A 70 -7.52 2.18 12.74
N SER A 71 -7.78 3.14 13.62
CA SER A 71 -6.86 3.50 14.68
C SER A 71 -6.70 2.33 15.66
N ILE A 72 -5.45 1.98 15.96
CA ILE A 72 -5.11 0.95 16.93
C ILE A 72 -4.02 1.43 17.89
N ASN A 73 -4.05 0.86 19.09
CA ASN A 73 -2.94 0.95 20.03
C ASN A 73 -1.78 0.05 19.56
N PRO A 74 -0.55 0.25 20.08
CA PRO A 74 0.59 -0.59 19.71
C PRO A 74 0.38 -2.10 19.93
N ASP A 75 -0.46 -2.48 20.90
CA ASP A 75 -0.85 -3.87 21.17
C ASP A 75 -1.84 -4.46 20.15
N GLY A 76 -2.34 -3.64 19.22
CA GLY A 76 -3.28 -4.03 18.16
C GLY A 76 -4.76 -3.90 18.53
N SER A 77 -5.10 -3.47 19.76
CA SER A 77 -6.47 -3.15 20.13
C SER A 77 -6.96 -1.87 19.43
N VAL A 78 -8.25 -1.79 19.10
CA VAL A 78 -8.84 -0.57 18.50
C VAL A 78 -8.70 0.59 19.47
N SER A 79 -8.21 1.73 18.96
CA SER A 79 -8.04 2.96 19.72
C SER A 79 -9.18 3.92 19.42
N ALA A 80 -9.94 4.28 20.45
CA ALA A 80 -10.99 5.30 20.35
C ALA A 80 -10.42 6.72 20.32
N ASP A 81 -9.17 6.90 20.77
CA ASP A 81 -8.54 8.22 20.93
C ASP A 81 -7.65 8.60 19.74
N HIS A 82 -7.57 7.73 18.72
CA HIS A 82 -6.79 7.90 17.48
C HIS A 82 -5.28 8.18 17.61
N ALA A 83 -4.72 8.15 18.83
CA ALA A 83 -3.38 8.62 19.17
C ALA A 83 -2.23 7.61 18.94
N GLY A 84 -2.35 6.71 17.97
CA GLY A 84 -1.39 5.60 17.82
C GLY A 84 -1.05 5.26 16.38
N GLN A 85 -1.31 4.01 16.00
CA GLN A 85 -1.05 3.49 14.67
C GLN A 85 -2.34 3.42 13.89
N GLN A 86 -2.27 3.55 12.56
CA GLN A 86 -3.35 3.16 11.67
C GLN A 86 -3.07 1.75 11.15
N SER A 87 -4.00 0.83 11.38
CA SER A 87 -3.98 -0.50 10.78
C SER A 87 -4.72 -0.47 9.45
N LEU A 88 -3.99 -0.62 8.36
CA LEU A 88 -4.57 -0.74 7.02
C LEU A 88 -4.88 -2.21 6.74
N VAL A 89 -6.15 -2.48 6.46
CA VAL A 89 -6.65 -3.77 5.98
C VAL A 89 -7.08 -3.56 4.53
N LEU A 90 -6.28 -4.07 3.61
CA LEU A 90 -6.40 -3.87 2.17
C LEU A 90 -6.75 -5.19 1.47
N SER A 91 -7.15 -5.12 0.21
CA SER A 91 -7.61 -6.31 -0.51
C SER A 91 -6.50 -7.35 -0.74
N GLN A 92 -5.23 -6.93 -0.79
CA GLN A 92 -4.08 -7.82 -1.01
C GLN A 92 -3.29 -8.14 0.27
N GLY A 93 -3.73 -7.65 1.44
CA GLY A 93 -3.05 -7.85 2.71
C GLY A 93 -3.23 -6.67 3.65
N GLY A 94 -2.25 -6.38 4.50
CA GLY A 94 -2.35 -5.24 5.39
C GLY A 94 -1.01 -4.88 6.00
N PHE A 95 -0.92 -3.68 6.54
CA PHE A 95 0.26 -3.19 7.27
C PHE A 95 -0.17 -2.05 8.18
N ARG A 96 0.73 -1.61 9.05
CA ARG A 96 0.48 -0.50 9.96
C ARG A 96 1.36 0.69 9.62
N ILE A 97 0.82 1.89 9.79
CA ILE A 97 1.59 3.13 9.76
C ILE A 97 1.51 3.80 11.14
N ASP A 98 2.61 4.41 11.57
CA ASP A 98 2.65 5.22 12.78
C ASP A 98 2.09 6.61 12.47
N PHE A 99 1.00 6.97 13.14
CA PHE A 99 0.26 8.21 12.92
C PHE A 99 0.39 9.19 14.10
N THR A 100 1.10 8.80 15.16
CA THR A 100 1.19 9.52 16.44
C THR A 100 1.63 10.98 16.25
N ALA A 101 2.65 11.22 15.42
CA ALA A 101 3.17 12.56 15.19
C ALA A 101 2.19 13.47 14.43
N LEU A 102 1.37 12.90 13.55
CA LEU A 102 0.34 13.60 12.81
C LEU A 102 -0.85 13.93 13.71
N ASP A 103 -1.29 12.96 14.52
CA ASP A 103 -2.35 13.14 15.51
C ASP A 103 -2.02 14.28 16.49
N HIS A 104 -0.83 14.28 17.08
CA HIS A 104 -0.39 15.35 17.98
C HIS A 104 -0.43 16.73 17.31
N LYS A 105 -0.11 16.82 16.01
CA LYS A 105 -0.20 18.08 15.25
C LYS A 105 -1.64 18.50 15.04
N LEU A 106 -2.53 17.55 14.72
CA LEU A 106 -3.95 17.81 14.54
C LEU A 106 -4.57 18.36 15.84
N ILE A 107 -4.37 17.67 16.96
CA ILE A 107 -4.85 18.10 18.28
C ILE A 107 -4.30 19.49 18.65
N ALA A 108 -3.02 19.74 18.40
CA ALA A 108 -2.43 21.07 18.64
C ALA A 108 -3.05 22.16 17.74
N ALA A 109 -3.36 21.83 16.48
CA ALA A 109 -3.98 22.75 15.55
C ALA A 109 -5.43 23.08 15.95
N LEU A 110 -6.22 22.10 16.39
CA LEU A 110 -7.59 22.31 16.88
C LEU A 110 -7.64 23.27 18.08
N ARG A 111 -6.65 23.20 18.98
CA ARG A 111 -6.55 24.12 20.12
C ARG A 111 -6.23 25.57 19.74
N THR A 112 -5.64 25.79 18.56
CA THR A 112 -5.15 27.11 18.13
C THR A 112 -5.99 27.72 16.99
N HIS A 113 -6.80 26.91 16.30
CA HIS A 113 -7.67 27.33 15.22
C HIS A 113 -9.13 27.13 15.65
N PRO A 114 -9.76 28.10 16.33
CA PRO A 114 -11.15 27.95 16.75
C PRO A 114 -12.09 27.88 15.54
N VAL A 115 -13.24 27.24 15.72
CA VAL A 115 -14.32 27.27 14.73
C VAL A 115 -14.80 28.71 14.49
N ASN A 116 -15.35 28.96 13.30
CA ASN A 116 -15.94 30.27 12.99
C ASN A 116 -17.15 30.53 13.91
N PRO A 117 -17.19 31.62 14.69
CA PRO A 117 -18.25 31.83 15.69
C PRO A 117 -19.63 32.16 15.10
N HIS A 118 -19.71 32.46 13.80
CA HIS A 118 -20.97 32.78 13.12
C HIS A 118 -21.58 31.57 12.42
N SER A 119 -20.75 30.78 11.72
CA SER A 119 -21.19 29.59 11.00
C SER A 119 -21.01 28.29 11.78
N CYS A 120 -20.22 28.31 12.85
CA CYS A 120 -19.76 27.12 13.60
C CYS A 120 -19.09 26.07 12.71
N ALA A 121 -18.51 26.51 11.58
CA ALA A 121 -17.69 25.68 10.72
C ALA A 121 -16.21 25.84 11.10
N GLY A 122 -15.49 24.72 11.16
CA GLY A 122 -14.07 24.65 11.43
C GLY A 122 -13.31 24.03 10.27
N HIS A 123 -12.06 24.45 10.10
CA HIS A 123 -11.14 23.88 9.11
C HIS A 123 -9.73 23.83 9.69
N VAL A 124 -9.07 22.68 9.58
CA VAL A 124 -7.68 22.48 10.00
C VAL A 124 -6.96 21.63 8.96
N THR A 125 -5.70 22.01 8.65
CA THR A 125 -4.81 21.20 7.83
C THR A 125 -3.47 21.02 8.52
N VAL A 126 -2.96 19.79 8.60
CA VAL A 126 -1.64 19.47 9.16
C VAL A 126 -0.90 18.45 8.31
N SER A 127 0.43 18.55 8.23
CA SER A 127 1.26 17.61 7.48
C SER A 127 2.37 16.99 8.33
N GLY A 128 2.78 15.78 7.99
CA GLY A 128 3.78 15.02 8.74
C GLY A 128 4.15 13.70 8.09
N THR A 129 5.18 13.08 8.64
CA THR A 129 5.66 11.75 8.22
C THR A 129 4.88 10.68 8.97
N ALA A 130 4.41 9.66 8.26
CA ALA A 130 3.83 8.44 8.80
C ALA A 130 4.67 7.23 8.36
N PRO A 131 5.62 6.76 9.19
CA PRO A 131 6.44 5.59 8.91
C PRO A 131 5.61 4.30 8.84
N VAL A 132 5.98 3.37 7.97
CA VAL A 132 5.49 1.98 8.05
C VAL A 132 6.07 1.34 9.31
N VAL A 133 5.22 0.70 10.11
CA VAL A 133 5.66 -0.01 11.32
C VAL A 133 6.44 -1.27 10.91
N PRO A 134 7.71 -1.43 11.31
CA PRO A 134 8.54 -2.56 10.88
C PRO A 134 7.89 -3.90 11.20
N GLY A 135 7.90 -4.82 10.23
CA GLY A 135 7.38 -6.17 10.39
C GLY A 135 5.84 -6.27 10.50
N SER A 136 5.11 -5.16 10.35
CA SER A 136 3.64 -5.17 10.42
C SER A 136 2.95 -5.69 9.15
N GLY A 137 3.71 -5.84 8.06
CA GLY A 137 3.20 -6.25 6.77
C GLY A 137 2.72 -7.70 6.72
N ALA A 138 1.58 -7.92 6.09
CA ALA A 138 0.94 -9.21 5.86
C ALA A 138 0.47 -9.33 4.39
N GLY A 139 0.29 -10.57 3.91
CA GLY A 139 -0.10 -10.81 2.52
C GLY A 139 0.95 -10.29 1.54
N ALA A 140 0.53 -9.50 0.55
CA ALA A 140 1.39 -8.87 -0.44
C ALA A 140 2.36 -7.82 0.15
N TYR A 141 2.16 -7.40 1.41
CA TYR A 141 2.95 -6.37 2.06
C TYR A 141 4.01 -6.91 3.02
N GLN A 142 4.26 -8.23 3.03
CA GLN A 142 5.35 -8.79 3.85
C GLN A 142 6.69 -8.17 3.48
N GLY A 143 7.45 -7.71 4.48
CA GLY A 143 8.72 -7.03 4.25
C GLY A 143 8.61 -5.58 3.76
N LEU A 144 7.41 -5.00 3.74
CA LEU A 144 7.21 -3.59 3.41
C LEU A 144 7.95 -2.67 4.40
N SER A 145 8.65 -1.68 3.87
CA SER A 145 9.28 -0.61 4.63
C SER A 145 9.20 0.72 3.89
N GLY A 146 9.50 1.81 4.59
CA GLY A 146 9.42 3.18 4.08
C GLY A 146 8.50 4.05 4.93
N SER A 147 8.08 5.18 4.38
CA SER A 147 7.22 6.14 5.06
C SER A 147 6.43 6.98 4.08
N PHE A 148 5.26 7.46 4.50
CA PHE A 148 4.48 8.44 3.76
C PHE A 148 4.70 9.84 4.30
N GLN A 149 4.72 10.84 3.43
CA GLN A 149 4.44 12.23 3.78
C GLN A 149 2.95 12.46 3.56
N LEU A 150 2.20 12.64 4.64
CA LEU A 150 0.74 12.78 4.63
C LEU A 150 0.33 14.18 5.07
N THR A 151 -0.82 14.61 4.56
CA THR A 151 -1.53 15.81 4.97
C THR A 151 -2.94 15.42 5.37
N ILE A 152 -3.33 15.77 6.58
CA ILE A 152 -4.70 15.66 7.08
C ILE A 152 -5.40 16.98 6.82
N THR A 153 -6.58 16.93 6.23
CA THR A 153 -7.53 18.03 6.16
C THR A 153 -8.77 17.62 6.93
N LEU A 154 -9.16 18.44 7.91
CA LEU A 154 -10.37 18.29 8.70
C LEU A 154 -11.29 19.47 8.41
N ASP A 155 -12.53 19.17 8.06
CA ASP A 155 -13.63 20.13 7.99
C ASP A 155 -14.78 19.65 8.89
N GLU A 156 -15.27 20.52 9.76
CA GLU A 156 -16.35 20.19 10.68
C GLU A 156 -17.41 21.29 10.74
N LEU A 157 -18.63 20.88 11.03
CA LEU A 157 -19.73 21.74 11.41
C LEU A 157 -20.27 21.29 12.77
N VAL A 158 -20.26 22.20 13.75
CA VAL A 158 -20.78 21.94 15.09
C VAL A 158 -22.05 22.74 15.39
N PRO A 159 -22.86 22.38 16.39
CA PRO A 159 -24.10 23.08 16.72
C PRO A 159 -23.84 24.51 17.19
N GLN A 160 -24.74 25.44 16.85
CA GLN A 160 -24.64 26.83 17.34
C GLN A 160 -24.72 26.94 18.88
N THR A 161 -25.38 25.99 19.54
CA THR A 161 -25.47 25.94 21.01
C THR A 161 -24.12 25.62 21.67
N GLN A 162 -23.15 25.10 20.92
CA GLN A 162 -21.80 24.75 21.37
C GLN A 162 -20.83 24.94 20.19
N CYS A 163 -20.55 26.20 19.90
CA CYS A 163 -19.73 26.63 18.75
C CYS A 163 -18.23 26.50 19.06
N ASP A 164 -17.78 25.28 19.32
CA ASP A 164 -16.39 24.89 19.57
C ASP A 164 -16.14 23.43 19.16
N TRP A 165 -14.88 23.00 19.16
CA TRP A 165 -14.47 21.64 18.79
C TRP A 165 -14.90 20.53 19.77
N THR A 166 -15.65 20.85 20.82
CA THR A 166 -16.11 19.89 21.84
C THR A 166 -17.59 19.53 21.68
N GLY A 167 -18.30 20.18 20.75
CA GLY A 167 -19.69 19.85 20.43
C GLY A 167 -19.85 18.56 19.65
N THR A 168 -21.02 17.93 19.73
CA THR A 168 -21.36 16.79 18.86
C THR A 168 -21.38 17.23 17.40
N MET A 169 -20.48 16.72 16.56
CA MET A 169 -20.40 17.11 15.15
C MET A 169 -21.71 16.86 14.41
N LEU A 170 -22.17 17.87 13.65
CA LEU A 170 -23.31 17.75 12.74
C LEU A 170 -22.89 17.19 11.38
N LYS A 171 -21.70 17.60 10.93
CA LYS A 171 -21.03 17.16 9.70
C LYS A 171 -19.53 17.16 9.93
N GLN A 172 -18.85 16.19 9.33
CA GLN A 172 -17.41 16.07 9.37
C GLN A 172 -16.91 15.49 8.06
N SER A 173 -15.70 15.89 7.69
CA SER A 173 -14.92 15.31 6.61
C SER A 173 -13.46 15.32 7.04
N ILE A 174 -12.84 14.14 7.05
CA ILE A 174 -11.40 13.97 7.24
C ILE A 174 -10.85 13.37 5.95
N MET A 175 -9.90 14.08 5.34
CA MET A 175 -9.12 13.58 4.21
C MET A 175 -7.66 13.47 4.58
N VAL A 176 -7.06 12.31 4.33
CA VAL A 176 -5.63 12.07 4.51
C VAL A 176 -5.02 11.79 3.14
N ILE A 177 -4.19 12.70 2.63
CA ILE A 177 -3.63 12.61 1.29
C ILE A 177 -2.12 12.75 1.34
N GLY A 178 -1.41 11.98 0.54
CA GLY A 178 0.02 12.14 0.40
C GLY A 178 0.69 11.08 -0.46
N SER A 179 2.00 10.94 -0.28
CA SER A 179 2.78 9.90 -0.96
C SER A 179 4.00 9.49 -0.15
N GLY A 180 4.47 8.27 -0.39
CA GLY A 180 5.65 7.72 0.25
C GLY A 180 6.52 6.95 -0.73
N ASP A 181 7.82 6.90 -0.44
CA ASP A 181 8.73 5.97 -1.11
C ASP A 181 8.76 4.66 -0.30
N LEU A 182 8.24 3.59 -0.89
CA LEU A 182 8.08 2.30 -0.24
C LEU A 182 8.88 1.22 -0.96
N SER A 183 9.34 0.23 -0.19
CA SER A 183 10.03 -0.95 -0.72
C SER A 183 9.54 -2.24 -0.05
N ILE A 184 9.50 -3.34 -0.80
CA ILE A 184 9.13 -4.67 -0.29
C ILE A 184 10.32 -5.62 -0.45
N SER A 185 11.00 -5.95 0.65
CA SER A 185 12.14 -6.88 0.63
C SER A 185 11.70 -8.32 0.84
N GLY A 186 12.34 -9.27 0.13
CA GLY A 186 12.23 -10.71 0.41
C GLY A 186 11.24 -11.48 -0.46
N HIS A 187 11.36 -11.37 -1.78
CA HIS A 187 10.74 -12.31 -2.73
C HIS A 187 11.77 -13.31 -3.26
#